data_AF-A0A2D4NAR9-F1
#
_entry.id   AF-A0A2D4NAR9-F1
#
_cell.length_a   1.000
_cell.length_b   1.000
_cell.length_c   1.000
_cell.angle_alpha   90.00
_cell.angle_beta   90.00
_cell.angle_gamma   90.00
#
_symmetry.space_group_name_H-M   'P 1'
#
loop_
_entity.id
_entity.type
_entity.pdbx_description
1 polymer ?
#
loop_
_entity_poly.entity_id
_entity_poly.type
_entity_poly.pdbx_seq_one_letter_code
_entity_poly.pdbx_strand_id
1 'polypeptide(L)'
;SADFKNVVSKYGAQFRGNAQHDALEFLLWLLDRMNEDLCSVSFNQKLKTSGKPPSGQEDSSTSGSAQATVQPPKGQSFVQNHFQAQYRSSLTCPHCRKQSNTFDPFLCISLPIPLRQTRPLNVTLVFQSKSQRFVRVGLAVPLFSTVSKLREM
;
A
#
# COMPACT_ATOMS: atom_id res chain seq x y z
N SER A 1 24.07 13.18 -3.83
CA SER A 1 24.85 13.68 -2.68
C SER A 1 25.55 12.50 -2.02
N ALA A 2 26.89 12.48 -2.03
CA ALA A 2 27.68 11.42 -1.39
C ALA A 2 27.43 11.37 0.13
N ASP A 3 27.17 12.53 0.74
CA ASP A 3 26.90 12.67 2.17
C ASP A 3 25.63 11.91 2.58
N PHE A 4 24.55 12.03 1.80
CA PHE A 4 23.33 11.27 2.06
C PHE A 4 23.58 9.76 1.99
N LYS A 5 24.31 9.29 0.97
CA LYS A 5 24.66 7.87 0.84
C LYS A 5 25.49 7.38 2.04
N ASN A 6 26.40 8.20 2.55
CA ASN A 6 27.20 7.88 3.73
C ASN A 6 26.33 7.72 4.99
N VAL A 7 25.38 8.64 5.20
CA VAL A 7 24.40 8.56 6.30
C VAL A 7 23.56 7.29 6.16
N VAL A 8 22.98 7.05 4.99
CA VAL A 8 22.20 5.84 4.70
C VAL A 8 23.01 4.58 5.00
N SER A 9 24.27 4.52 4.56
CA SER A 9 25.16 3.36 4.76
C SER A 9 25.53 3.14 6.24
N LYS A 10 25.51 4.21 7.05
CA LYS A 10 25.75 4.14 8.50
C LYS A 10 24.58 3.47 9.22
N TYR A 11 23.34 3.85 8.90
CA TYR A 11 22.12 3.39 9.61
C TYR A 11 21.41 2.19 8.95
N GLY A 12 21.66 1.95 7.67
CA GLY A 12 21.10 0.86 6.88
C GLY A 12 22.20 -0.04 6.34
N ALA A 13 22.52 -1.11 7.07
CA ALA A 13 23.59 -2.04 6.69
C ALA A 13 23.38 -2.64 5.28
N GLN A 14 22.12 -2.92 4.91
CA GLN A 14 21.73 -3.41 3.59
C GLN A 14 22.05 -2.44 2.44
N PHE A 15 22.15 -1.14 2.72
CA PHE A 15 22.40 -0.10 1.72
C PHE A 15 23.86 0.37 1.68
N ARG A 16 24.81 -0.32 2.32
CA ARG A 16 26.24 0.07 2.33
C ARG A 16 26.91 -0.04 0.97
N GLY A 17 26.60 -1.09 0.23
CA GLY A 17 27.19 -1.36 -1.08
C GLY A 17 26.67 -0.45 -2.18
N ASN A 18 27.02 -0.81 -3.41
CA ASN A 18 26.55 -0.18 -4.65
C ASN A 18 25.71 -1.17 -5.49
N ALA A 19 25.10 -2.17 -4.84
CA ALA A 19 24.18 -3.08 -5.50
C ALA A 19 22.89 -2.34 -5.90
N GLN A 20 22.15 -2.93 -6.83
CA GLN A 20 20.79 -2.46 -7.13
C GLN A 20 19.86 -2.87 -5.98
N HIS A 21 18.94 -1.98 -5.63
CA HIS A 21 17.96 -2.17 -4.57
C HIS A 21 16.56 -1.80 -5.06
N ASP A 22 15.54 -2.35 -4.41
CA ASP A 22 14.17 -1.94 -4.62
C ASP A 22 13.94 -0.52 -4.04
N ALA A 23 13.45 0.39 -4.87
CA ALA A 23 13.20 1.77 -4.45
C ALA A 23 12.08 1.88 -3.41
N LEU A 24 11.08 0.99 -3.45
CA LEU A 24 9.99 0.96 -2.48
C LEU A 24 10.51 0.53 -1.11
N GLU A 25 11.34 -0.52 -1.06
CA GLU A 25 11.98 -0.96 0.19
C GLU A 25 12.81 0.17 0.81
N PHE A 26 13.62 0.84 -0.01
CA PHE A 26 14.43 1.97 0.44
C PHE A 26 13.56 3.14 0.97
N LEU A 27 12.47 3.47 0.27
CA LEU A 27 11.56 4.53 0.70
C LEU A 27 10.91 4.23 2.04
N LEU A 28 10.40 3.01 2.23
CA LEU A 28 9.76 2.61 3.49
C LEU A 28 10.75 2.64 4.65
N TRP A 29 11.97 2.14 4.44
CA TRP A 29 13.05 2.24 5.43
C TRP A 29 13.36 3.70 5.79
N LEU A 30 13.45 4.58 4.79
CA LEU A 30 13.75 5.99 5.01
C LEU A 30 12.64 6.70 5.81
N LEU A 31 11.38 6.45 5.45
CA LEU A 31 10.22 7.02 6.16
C LEU A 31 10.16 6.54 7.61
N ASP A 32 10.48 5.26 7.87
CA ASP A 32 10.52 4.73 9.22
C ASP A 32 11.63 5.40 10.05
N ARG A 33 12.84 5.54 9.50
CA ARG A 33 13.94 6.28 10.17
C ARG A 33 13.60 7.73 10.45
N MET A 34 13.01 8.44 9.49
CA MET A 34 12.54 9.81 9.72
C MET A 34 11.46 9.88 10.79
N ASN A 35 10.55 8.90 10.83
CA ASN A 35 9.51 8.81 11.83
C ASN A 35 10.11 8.61 13.23
N GLU A 36 11.06 7.68 13.40
CA GLU A 36 11.77 7.44 14.67
C GLU A 36 12.48 8.70 15.19
N ASP A 37 13.25 9.36 14.32
CA ASP A 37 14.05 10.53 14.70
C ASP A 37 13.16 11.73 15.09
N LEU A 38 12.10 12.01 14.32
CA LEU A 38 11.21 13.15 14.57
C LEU A 38 10.26 12.90 15.77
N CYS A 39 9.84 11.65 15.99
CA CYS A 39 9.08 11.26 17.16
C CYS A 39 9.91 11.40 18.45
N SER A 40 11.17 10.96 18.43
CA SER A 40 12.07 11.02 19.60
C SER A 40 12.33 12.46 20.06
N VAL A 41 12.57 13.38 19.12
CA VAL A 41 12.73 14.82 19.45
C VAL A 41 11.45 15.40 20.05
N SER A 42 10.30 15.08 19.47
CA SER A 42 8.99 15.55 19.95
C SER A 42 8.67 15.04 21.36
N PHE A 43 9.04 13.80 21.67
CA PHE A 43 8.86 13.22 23.01
C PHE A 43 9.79 13.86 24.05
N ASN A 44 11.07 14.05 23.71
CA ASN A 44 12.06 14.67 24.59
C ASN A 44 11.75 16.14 24.90
N GLN A 45 11.19 16.89 23.95
CA GLN A 45 10.75 18.27 24.18
C GLN A 45 9.54 18.35 25.12
N LYS A 46 8.58 17.42 25.00
CA LYS A 46 7.42 17.35 25.90
C LYS A 46 7.79 17.03 27.35
N LEU A 47 8.76 16.14 27.55
CA LEU A 47 9.24 15.81 28.90
C LEU A 47 9.87 17.01 29.60
N LYS A 48 10.54 17.89 28.84
CA LYS A 48 11.15 19.11 29.36
C LYS A 48 10.13 20.22 29.66
N THR A 49 9.00 20.28 28.96
CA THR A 49 7.96 21.29 29.19
C THR A 49 6.93 20.90 30.25
N SER A 50 6.79 19.60 30.55
CA SER A 50 5.84 19.09 31.56
C SER A 50 6.40 19.04 32.99
N GLY A 51 7.55 19.68 33.26
CA GLY A 51 8.18 19.74 34.59
C GLY A 51 7.56 20.70 35.61
N LYS A 52 6.30 21.13 35.44
CA LYS A 52 5.55 21.88 36.47
C LYS A 52 4.42 21.00 37.03
N PRO A 53 4.30 20.85 38.35
CA PRO A 53 3.25 20.04 38.95
C PRO A 53 1.87 20.70 38.70
N PRO A 54 0.80 19.92 38.48
CA PRO A 54 -0.52 20.49 38.31
C PRO A 54 -1.06 20.94 39.68
N SER A 55 -1.14 22.26 39.88
CA SER A 55 -2.01 22.86 40.88
C SER A 55 -3.46 22.64 40.46
N GLY A 56 -4.25 22.07 41.35
CA GLY A 56 -5.58 21.52 41.06
C GLY A 56 -6.63 22.53 40.60
N GLN A 57 -7.67 21.98 39.96
CA GLN A 57 -9.02 22.48 40.07
C GLN A 57 -10.02 21.37 39.73
N GLU A 58 -10.98 21.21 40.63
CA GLU A 58 -12.08 20.25 40.62
C GLU A 58 -13.26 20.72 39.73
N ASP A 59 -14.06 19.73 39.32
CA ASP A 59 -15.50 19.71 39.01
C ASP A 59 -16.08 20.49 37.80
N SER A 60 -16.65 19.74 36.85
CA SER A 60 -18.11 19.47 36.81
C SER A 60 -18.59 18.88 35.47
N SER A 61 -19.52 17.94 35.62
CA SER A 61 -20.39 17.20 34.68
C SER A 61 -20.72 17.80 33.29
N THR A 62 -20.79 16.93 32.26
CA THR A 62 -21.99 16.71 31.41
C THR A 62 -21.84 15.47 30.52
N SER A 63 -22.88 14.63 30.56
CA SER A 63 -23.11 13.40 29.80
C SER A 63 -23.12 13.56 28.27
N GLY A 64 -22.76 12.47 27.57
CA GLY A 64 -23.42 12.07 26.33
C GLY A 64 -22.71 12.41 25.02
N SER A 65 -21.75 11.59 24.60
CA SER A 65 -21.70 11.01 23.25
C SER A 65 -20.46 10.10 23.12
N ALA A 66 -20.70 8.79 23.14
CA ALA A 66 -19.73 7.79 22.76
C ALA A 66 -19.58 7.76 21.23
N GLN A 67 -19.05 8.83 20.66
CA GLN A 67 -18.27 8.74 19.44
C GLN A 67 -16.82 8.80 19.89
N ALA A 68 -16.14 7.67 19.81
CA ALA A 68 -14.68 7.62 19.79
C ALA A 68 -14.22 8.31 18.50
N THR A 69 -14.38 9.62 18.44
CA THR A 69 -13.50 10.50 17.71
C THR A 69 -12.15 10.22 18.33
N VAL A 70 -11.38 9.32 17.71
CA VAL A 70 -9.96 9.20 17.97
C VAL A 70 -9.41 10.57 17.64
N GLN A 71 -9.38 11.45 18.64
CA GLN A 71 -8.65 12.69 18.53
C GLN A 71 -7.25 12.26 18.10
N PRO A 72 -6.70 12.82 17.01
CA PRO A 72 -5.35 12.49 16.61
C PRO A 72 -4.48 12.73 17.86
N PRO A 73 -3.78 11.70 18.37
CA PRO A 73 -2.98 11.86 19.57
C PRO A 73 -2.08 13.06 19.34
N LYS A 74 -2.20 14.09 20.18
CA LYS A 74 -1.42 15.33 20.08
C LYS A 74 0.06 14.96 20.09
N GLY A 75 0.66 14.80 18.91
CA GLY A 75 2.00 14.21 18.73
C GLY A 75 2.16 13.29 17.51
N GLN A 76 1.46 13.55 16.40
CA GLN A 76 1.69 12.82 15.15
C GLN A 76 2.96 13.33 14.46
N SER A 77 3.82 12.41 14.02
CA SER A 77 5.06 12.76 13.32
C SER A 77 4.77 13.35 11.92
N PHE A 78 5.76 14.02 11.32
CA PHE A 78 5.66 14.47 9.93
C PHE A 78 5.25 13.33 8.98
N VAL A 79 5.82 12.15 9.18
CA VAL A 79 5.55 10.96 8.35
C VAL A 79 4.10 10.51 8.52
N GLN A 80 3.62 10.45 9.75
CA GLN A 80 2.23 10.06 10.03
C GLN A 80 1.24 11.07 9.43
N ASN A 81 1.52 12.36 9.54
CA ASN A 81 0.63 13.41 9.05
C ASN A 81 0.49 13.43 7.52
N HIS A 82 1.54 13.04 6.78
CA HIS A 82 1.57 13.20 5.31
C HIS A 82 1.44 11.88 4.56
N PHE A 83 1.94 10.78 5.13
CA PHE A 83 2.04 9.50 4.42
C PHE A 83 1.19 8.39 5.03
N GLN A 84 0.77 8.50 6.30
CA GLN A 84 -0.02 7.46 6.92
C GLN A 84 -1.50 7.58 6.58
N ALA A 85 -2.05 6.48 6.10
CA ALA A 85 -3.48 6.26 5.93
C ALA A 85 -3.87 4.94 6.61
N GLN A 86 -5.13 4.53 6.49
CA GLN A 86 -5.68 3.36 7.18
C GLN A 86 -6.54 2.50 6.24
N TYR A 87 -6.23 1.21 6.15
CA TYR A 87 -7.07 0.23 5.48
C TYR A 87 -8.25 -0.15 6.35
N ARG A 88 -9.37 -0.54 5.73
CA ARG A 88 -10.45 -1.26 6.40
C ARG A 88 -10.52 -2.68 5.85
N SER A 89 -9.89 -3.62 6.56
CA SER A 89 -9.91 -5.03 6.26
C SER A 89 -11.20 -5.65 6.80
N SER A 90 -12.13 -6.04 5.91
CA SER A 90 -13.43 -6.60 6.29
C SER A 90 -13.48 -8.09 5.98
N LEU A 91 -13.52 -8.93 7.01
CA LEU A 91 -13.61 -10.39 6.90
C LEU A 91 -14.99 -10.85 7.32
N THR A 92 -15.68 -11.58 6.44
CA THR A 92 -17.00 -12.16 6.73
C THR A 92 -16.86 -13.67 6.83
N CYS A 93 -17.20 -14.24 8.00
CA CYS A 93 -17.22 -15.69 8.16
C CYS A 93 -18.32 -16.31 7.28
N PRO A 94 -18.01 -17.32 6.43
CA PRO A 94 -19.00 -17.91 5.54
C PRO A 94 -20.06 -18.75 6.27
N HIS A 95 -19.77 -19.25 7.48
CA HIS A 95 -20.67 -20.12 8.25
C HIS A 95 -21.66 -19.32 9.12
N CYS A 96 -21.17 -18.38 9.94
CA CYS A 96 -22.00 -17.63 10.87
C CYS A 96 -22.34 -16.21 10.40
N ARG A 97 -21.87 -15.80 9.22
CA ARG A 97 -22.07 -14.46 8.62
C ARG A 97 -21.58 -13.28 9.47
N LYS A 98 -20.90 -13.53 10.59
CA LYS A 98 -20.28 -12.48 11.40
C LYS A 98 -19.19 -11.77 10.58
N GLN A 99 -19.27 -10.45 10.56
CA GLN A 99 -18.24 -9.58 9.99
C GLN A 99 -17.27 -9.12 11.08
N SER A 100 -15.99 -9.20 10.80
CA SER A 100 -14.90 -8.61 11.58
C SER A 100 -14.23 -7.53 10.72
N ASN A 101 -14.08 -6.33 11.28
CA ASN A 101 -13.40 -5.22 10.63
C ASN A 101 -12.12 -4.91 11.42
N THR A 102 -10.98 -4.90 10.73
CA THR A 102 -9.69 -4.44 11.26
C THR A 102 -9.28 -3.18 10.52
N PHE A 103 -8.67 -2.23 11.24
CA PHE A 103 -8.28 -0.94 10.69
C PHE A 103 -6.76 -0.76 10.77
N ASP A 104 -6.06 -1.16 9.71
CA ASP A 104 -4.60 -1.28 9.70
C ASP A 104 -3.94 -0.04 9.08
N PRO A 105 -2.98 0.62 9.78
CA PRO A 105 -2.27 1.75 9.20
C PRO A 105 -1.33 1.32 8.07
N PHE A 106 -1.17 2.17 7.05
CA PHE A 106 -0.24 1.93 5.95
C PHE A 106 0.42 3.23 5.48
N LEU A 107 1.61 3.11 4.87
CA LEU A 107 2.36 4.24 4.28
C LEU A 107 2.34 4.25 2.74
N CYS A 108 2.01 3.11 2.12
CA CYS A 108 1.92 2.98 0.67
C CYS A 108 0.88 1.92 0.29
N ILE A 109 0.36 2.02 -0.95
CA ILE A 109 -0.56 1.04 -1.52
C ILE A 109 0.18 0.25 -2.60
N SER A 110 0.34 -1.05 -2.40
CA SER A 110 0.82 -1.96 -3.44
C SER A 110 -0.34 -2.38 -4.33
N LEU A 111 -0.29 -2.00 -5.61
CA LEU A 111 -1.33 -2.34 -6.58
C LEU A 111 -0.89 -3.52 -7.45
N PRO A 112 -1.70 -4.60 -7.56
CA PRO A 112 -1.39 -5.69 -8.46
C PRO A 112 -1.52 -5.22 -9.91
N ILE A 113 -0.56 -5.61 -10.76
CA ILE A 113 -0.64 -5.37 -12.20
C ILE A 113 -1.64 -6.37 -12.80
N PRO A 114 -2.68 -5.92 -13.51
CA PRO A 114 -3.61 -6.84 -14.18
C PRO A 114 -2.87 -7.77 -15.13
N LEU A 115 -2.97 -9.07 -14.88
CA LEU A 115 -2.39 -10.08 -15.76
C LEU A 115 -3.24 -10.19 -17.03
N ARG A 116 -2.58 -10.20 -18.19
CA ARG A 116 -3.25 -10.49 -19.46
C ARG A 116 -3.82 -11.90 -19.41
N GLN A 117 -5.15 -12.01 -19.53
CA GLN A 117 -5.85 -13.30 -19.56
C GLN A 117 -6.00 -13.88 -20.97
N THR A 118 -5.49 -13.18 -21.98
CA THR A 118 -5.55 -13.59 -23.38
C THR A 118 -4.16 -13.70 -23.99
N ARG A 119 -4.03 -14.60 -24.97
CA ARG A 119 -2.86 -14.72 -25.85
C ARG A 119 -3.26 -14.37 -27.29
N PRO A 120 -2.36 -13.76 -28.08
CA PRO A 120 -2.58 -13.58 -29.50
C PRO A 120 -2.45 -14.93 -30.23
N LEU A 121 -3.41 -15.21 -31.11
CA LEU A 121 -3.40 -16.36 -31.99
C LEU A 121 -3.55 -15.86 -33.43
N ASN A 122 -2.58 -16.18 -34.30
CA ASN A 122 -2.67 -15.85 -35.72
C ASN A 122 -3.34 -17.00 -36.46
N VAL A 123 -4.49 -16.74 -37.07
CA VAL A 123 -5.29 -17.74 -37.78
C VAL A 123 -5.38 -17.36 -39.24
N THR A 124 -5.25 -18.37 -40.10
CA THR A 124 -5.49 -18.21 -41.55
C THR A 124 -6.84 -18.83 -41.87
N LEU A 125 -7.80 -17.97 -42.24
CA LEU A 125 -9.10 -18.37 -42.75
C LEU A 125 -8.95 -18.67 -44.23
N VAL A 126 -9.32 -19.88 -44.67
CA VAL A 126 -9.27 -20.29 -46.08
C VAL A 126 -10.70 -20.39 -46.59
N PHE A 127 -11.04 -19.66 -47.65
CA PHE A 127 -12.39 -19.62 -48.20
C PHE A 127 -12.47 -20.45 -49.49
N GLN A 128 -13.61 -21.08 -49.74
CA GLN A 128 -13.88 -21.79 -51.00
C GLN A 128 -14.20 -20.86 -52.19
N SER A 129 -14.35 -19.55 -51.94
CA SER A 129 -14.66 -18.57 -52.99
C SER A 129 -13.47 -18.33 -53.94
N LYS A 130 -13.77 -18.06 -55.21
CA LYS A 130 -12.77 -17.71 -56.23
C LYS A 130 -12.18 -16.30 -56.06
N SER A 131 -12.84 -15.38 -55.36
CA SER A 131 -12.42 -13.97 -55.26
C SER A 131 -11.40 -13.71 -54.14
N GLN A 132 -11.51 -14.40 -53.00
CA GLN A 132 -10.59 -14.23 -51.87
C GLN A 132 -10.27 -15.60 -51.28
N ARG A 133 -9.04 -16.08 -51.51
CA ARG A 133 -8.65 -17.47 -51.18
C ARG A 133 -8.33 -17.67 -49.71
N PHE A 134 -7.83 -16.63 -49.03
CA PHE A 134 -7.58 -16.67 -47.59
C PHE A 134 -7.49 -15.26 -46.97
N VAL A 135 -7.66 -15.18 -45.66
CA VAL A 135 -7.42 -13.98 -44.83
C VAL A 135 -6.66 -14.40 -43.58
N ARG A 136 -5.70 -13.57 -43.14
CA ARG A 136 -4.99 -13.77 -41.86
C ARG A 136 -5.59 -12.83 -40.81
N VAL A 137 -5.98 -13.37 -39.67
CA VAL A 137 -6.59 -12.62 -38.57
C VAL A 137 -5.81 -12.91 -37.28
N GLY A 138 -5.54 -11.85 -36.51
CA GLY A 138 -5.02 -11.97 -35.15
C GLY A 138 -6.18 -11.97 -34.15
N LEU A 139 -6.30 -13.03 -33.35
CA LEU A 139 -7.37 -13.21 -32.37
C LEU A 139 -6.79 -13.19 -30.96
N ALA A 140 -7.48 -12.50 -30.04
CA ALA A 140 -7.17 -12.58 -28.61
C ALA A 140 -7.99 -13.72 -28.00
N VAL A 141 -7.34 -14.84 -27.66
CA VAL A 141 -8.01 -16.02 -27.10
C VAL A 141 -7.64 -16.22 -25.64
N PRO A 142 -8.52 -16.75 -24.77
CA PRO A 142 -8.18 -17.02 -23.37
C PRO A 142 -6.93 -17.90 -23.23
N LEU A 143 -6.09 -17.64 -22.23
CA LEU A 143 -4.81 -18.32 -22.03
C LEU A 143 -4.91 -19.85 -21.98
N PHE A 144 -6.02 -20.39 -21.50
CA PHE A 144 -6.27 -21.83 -21.37
C PHE A 144 -7.33 -22.35 -22.36
N SER A 145 -7.70 -21.57 -23.39
CA SER A 145 -8.61 -22.05 -24.43
C SER A 145 -7.90 -22.99 -25.40
N THR A 146 -8.65 -23.96 -25.91
CA THR A 146 -8.24 -24.86 -26.99
C THR A 146 -8.62 -24.27 -28.35
N VAL A 147 -7.91 -24.66 -29.40
CA VAL A 147 -8.25 -24.26 -30.78
C VAL A 147 -9.64 -24.79 -31.18
N SER A 148 -10.11 -25.89 -30.59
CA SER A 148 -11.47 -26.41 -30.82
C SER A 148 -12.55 -25.38 -30.49
N LYS A 149 -12.43 -24.68 -29.37
CA LYS A 149 -13.37 -23.61 -28.99
C LYS A 149 -13.40 -22.46 -29.99
N LEU A 150 -12.31 -22.24 -30.73
CA LEU A 150 -12.27 -21.23 -31.79
C LEU A 150 -13.09 -21.66 -33.02
N ARG A 151 -13.21 -22.96 -33.27
CA ARG A 151 -14.04 -23.48 -34.38
C ARG A 151 -15.54 -23.42 -34.08
N GLU A 152 -15.91 -23.27 -32.82
CA GLU A 152 -17.30 -23.17 -32.33
C GLU A 152 -17.80 -21.72 -32.27
N MET A 153 -16.92 -20.73 -32.45
CA MET A 153 -17.25 -19.30 -32.54
C MET A 153 -17.60 -18.90 -33.96
#